data_AF-A0A2N1MVZ4-F1
#
_entry.id   AF-A0A2N1MVZ4-F1
#
_cell.length_a   1.000
_cell.length_b   1.000
_cell.length_c   1.000
_cell.angle_alpha   90.00
_cell.angle_beta   90.00
_cell.angle_gamma   90.00
#
_symmetry.space_group_name_H-M   'P 1'
#
loop_
_entity.id
_entity.type
_entity.pdbx_description
1 polymer ?
#
loop_
_entity_poly.entity_id
_entity_poly.type
_entity_poly.pdbx_seq_one_letter_code
_entity_poly.pdbx_strand_id
1 'polypeptide(L)' 'VGKAPFTDKDVERTYEKIELVNYRIPKQFSSEVRDLIRSLLKSNPEKSLLLDRVKTHTWFMKNLYLY' A
#
# COMPACT_ATOMS: atom_id res chain seq x y z
N VAL A 1 11.22 2.31 10.06
CA VAL A 1 10.39 1.58 9.06
C VAL A 1 10.02 0.23 9.64
N GLY A 2 8.93 -0.41 9.19
CA GLY A 2 8.51 -1.73 9.70
C GLY A 2 7.34 -1.72 10.69
N LYS A 3 6.37 -0.80 10.54
CA LYS A 3 5.09 -0.86 11.26
C LYS A 3 3.99 -1.23 10.26
N ALA A 4 3.02 -2.01 10.72
CA ALA A 4 1.84 -2.32 9.92
C ALA A 4 1.00 -1.05 9.64
N PRO A 5 0.34 -0.97 8.47
CA PRO A 5 -0.26 0.27 7.96
C PRO A 5 -1.44 0.78 8.80
N PHE A 6 -2.22 -0.11 9.42
CA PHE A 6 -3.46 0.23 10.11
C PHE A 6 -3.39 0.11 11.64
N THR A 7 -2.23 -0.21 12.22
CA THR A 7 -2.11 -0.50 13.65
C THR A 7 -2.42 0.72 14.53
N ASP A 8 -3.21 0.49 15.57
CA ASP A 8 -3.38 1.39 16.71
C ASP A 8 -3.14 0.63 18.04
N LYS A 9 -3.23 1.33 19.17
CA LYS A 9 -3.16 0.72 20.51
C LYS A 9 -4.41 -0.11 20.82
N ASP A 10 -5.52 0.27 20.21
CA ASP A 10 -6.83 -0.37 20.36
C ASP A 10 -7.17 -1.17 19.08
N VAL A 11 -7.73 -2.36 19.27
CA VAL A 11 -8.14 -3.25 18.18
C VAL A 11 -9.33 -2.66 17.41
N GLU A 12 -10.31 -2.05 18.08
CA GLU A 12 -11.45 -1.40 17.43
C GLU A 12 -10.98 -0.27 16.51
N ARG A 13 -10.04 0.56 16.99
CA ARG A 13 -9.43 1.63 16.17
C ARG A 13 -8.60 1.10 15.02
N THR A 14 -8.03 -0.10 15.16
CA THR A 14 -7.32 -0.76 14.07
C THR A 14 -8.30 -1.17 12.96
N TYR A 15 -9.45 -1.74 13.32
CA TYR A 15 -10.52 -2.07 12.37
C TYR A 15 -11.11 -0.81 11.72
N GLU A 16 -11.39 0.24 12.50
CA GLU A 16 -11.85 1.54 11.96
C GLU A 16 -10.88 2.08 10.90
N LYS A 17 -9.57 2.01 11.14
CA LYS A 17 -8.56 2.41 10.16
C LYS A 17 -8.54 1.53 8.92
N ILE A 18 -8.81 0.24 9.04
CA ILE A 18 -8.91 -0.67 7.89
C ILE A 18 -10.11 -0.28 7.03
N GLU A 19 -11.28 -0.10 7.65
CA GLU A 19 -12.53 0.28 6.96
C GLU A 19 -12.40 1.63 6.24
N LEU A 20 -11.80 2.61 6.91
CA LEU A 20 -11.57 3.95 6.35
C LEU A 20 -10.34 4.03 5.45
N VAL A 21 -9.57 2.95 5.31
CA VAL A 21 -8.31 2.90 4.56
C VAL A 21 -7.35 4.02 5.02
N ASN A 22 -7.32 4.24 6.34
CA ASN A 22 -6.57 5.30 6.98
C ASN A 22 -5.20 4.79 7.43
N TYR A 23 -4.19 5.01 6.58
CA TYR A 23 -2.79 4.69 6.86
C TYR A 23 -1.87 5.85 6.44
N ARG A 24 -0.64 5.84 6.99
CA ARG A 24 0.39 6.83 6.64
C ARG A 24 1.51 6.18 5.87
N ILE A 25 1.82 6.73 4.70
CA ILE A 25 2.99 6.32 3.93
C ILE A 25 4.21 7.13 4.39
N PRO A 26 5.34 6.49 4.74
CA PRO A 26 6.55 7.20 5.15
C PRO A 26 7.07 8.16 4.08
N LYS A 27 7.56 9.33 4.50
CA LYS A 27 8.08 10.36 3.57
C LYS A 27 9.28 9.89 2.75
N GLN A 28 10.08 8.95 3.25
CA GLN A 28 11.26 8.44 2.54
C GLN A 28 10.94 7.56 1.32
N PHE A 29 9.68 7.13 1.14
CA PHE A 29 9.31 6.32 -0.02
C PHE A 29 9.25 7.18 -1.28
N SER A 30 9.74 6.69 -2.41
CA SER A 30 9.65 7.40 -3.69
C SER A 30 8.19 7.56 -4.13
N SER A 31 7.90 8.51 -5.02
CA SER A 31 6.54 8.69 -5.56
C SER A 31 5.96 7.40 -6.13
N GLU A 32 6.77 6.58 -6.80
CA GLU A 32 6.34 5.31 -7.39
C GLU A 32 5.99 4.25 -6.34
N VAL A 33 6.74 4.18 -5.23
CA VAL A 33 6.37 3.30 -4.11
C VAL A 33 5.05 3.74 -3.50
N ARG A 34 4.88 5.06 -3.27
CA ARG A 34 3.65 5.60 -2.68
C ARG A 34 2.45 5.31 -3.59
N ASP A 35 2.64 5.40 -4.91
CA ASP A 35 1.61 5.09 -5.89
C ASP A 35 1.20 3.61 -5.88
N LEU A 36 2.18 2.70 -5.83
CA LEU A 36 1.93 1.27 -5.72
C LEU A 36 1.12 0.93 -4.45
N ILE A 37 1.52 1.47 -3.29
CA ILE A 37 0.82 1.23 -2.02
C ILE A 37 -0.64 1.72 -2.08
N ARG A 38 -0.88 2.91 -2.64
CA ARG A 38 -2.24 3.45 -2.82
C ARG A 38 -3.08 2.63 -3.80
N SER A 39 -2.44 2.05 -4.80
CA SER A 39 -3.12 1.21 -5.77
C SER A 39 -3.54 -0.14 -5.17
N LEU A 40 -2.78 -0.67 -4.20
CA LEU A 40 -3.08 -1.92 -3.48
C LEU A 40 -4.11 -1.72 -2.35
N LEU A 41 -3.90 -0.72 -1.49
CA LEU A 41 -4.72 -0.50 -0.31
C LEU A 41 -5.90 0.43 -0.65
N LYS A 42 -6.99 -0.15 -1.16
CA LYS A 42 -8.25 0.54 -1.48
C LYS A 42 -9.42 -0.05 -0.72
N SER A 43 -10.43 0.79 -0.45
CA SER A 43 -11.64 0.41 0.30
C SER A 43 -12.51 -0.56 -0.50
N ASN A 44 -12.58 -0.37 -1.82
CA ASN A 44 -13.23 -1.29 -2.74
C ASN A 44 -12.18 -2.25 -3.35
N PRO A 45 -12.25 -3.56 -3.07
CA PRO A 45 -11.33 -4.56 -3.62
C PRO A 45 -11.30 -4.61 -5.15
N GLU A 46 -12.45 -4.41 -5.82
CA GLU A 46 -12.55 -4.39 -7.30
C GLU A 46 -11.77 -3.24 -7.93
N LYS A 47 -11.52 -2.17 -7.15
CA LYS A 47 -10.68 -1.04 -7.59
C LYS A 47 -9.21 -1.26 -7.25
N SER A 48 -8.88 -2.23 -6.41
CA SER A 48 -7.50 -2.54 -6.02
C SER A 48 -6.72 -3.06 -7.23
N LEU A 49 -5.41 -2.83 -7.22
CA LEU A 49 -4.53 -3.28 -8.28
C LEU A 49 -4.45 -4.81 -8.27
N LEU A 50 -4.96 -5.42 -9.35
CA LEU A 50 -4.84 -6.85 -9.59
C LEU A 50 -3.37 -7.30 -9.57
N LEU A 51 -3.11 -8.50 -9.07
CA LEU A 51 -1.75 -9.03 -8.92
C LEU A 51 -0.95 -9.05 -10.23
N ASP A 52 -1.59 -9.38 -11.36
CA ASP A 52 -0.94 -9.36 -12.67
C ASP A 52 -0.50 -7.94 -13.07
N ARG A 53 -1.26 -6.91 -12.65
CA ARG A 53 -0.93 -5.50 -12.90
C ARG A 53 0.18 -5.00 -11.97
N VAL A 54 0.31 -5.57 -10.77
CA VAL A 54 1.43 -5.26 -9.85
C VAL A 54 2.77 -5.51 -10.50
N LYS A 55 2.92 -6.66 -11.20
CA LYS A 55 4.17 -7.01 -11.91
C LYS A 55 4.53 -6.01 -12.99
N THR A 56 3.53 -5.36 -13.58
CA THR A 56 3.72 -4.33 -14.63
C THR A 56 3.86 -2.91 -14.10
N HIS A 57 3.73 -2.70 -12.79
CA HIS A 57 3.81 -1.37 -12.20
C HIS A 57 5.23 -0.80 -12.31
N THR A 58 5.37 0.50 -12.58
CA THR A 58 6.65 1.19 -12.81
C THR A 58 7.66 0.92 -11.69
N TRP A 59 7.24 0.96 -10.43
CA TRP A 59 8.11 0.64 -9.31
C TRP A 59 8.62 -0.81 -9.37
N PHE A 60 7.74 -1.77 -9.67
CA PHE A 60 8.11 -3.18 -9.73
C PHE A 60 9.10 -3.43 -10.86
N MET A 61 8.78 -2.95 -12.08
CA MET A 61 9.64 -3.08 -13.24
C MET A 61 11.03 -2.47 -13.04
N LYS A 62 11.13 -1.25 -12.49
CA LYS A 62 12.43 -0.60 -12.23
C LYS A 62 13.35 -1.41 -11.30
N ASN A 63 12.77 -2.17 -10.36
CA ASN A 63 13.52 -2.95 -9.38
C ASN A 63 13.66 -4.43 -9.77
N LEU A 64 12.86 -4.92 -10.72
CA LEU A 64 12.96 -6.28 -11.24
C LEU A 64 14.23 -6.49 -12.06
N TYR A 65 14.66 -5.48 -12.83
CA TYR A 65 15.90 -5.54 -13.63
C TYR A 65 17.19 -5.31 -12.83
N LEU A 66 17.10 -5.17 -11.50
CA LEU A 66 18.25 -5.03 -10.61
C LEU A 66 18.71 -6.37 -9.99
N TYR A 67 18.11 -7.49 -10.41
CA TYR A 67 18.46 -8.85 -10.00
C TYR A 67 18.50 -9.81 -11.19
#